data_AF-A7N4F7-F1
#
_entry.id   AF-A7N4F7-F1
#
_cell.length_a   1.000
_cell.length_b   1.000
_cell.length_c   1.000
_cell.angle_alpha   90.00
_cell.angle_beta   90.00
_cell.angle_gamma   90.00
#
_symmetry.space_group_name_H-M   'P 1'
#
loop_
_entity.id
_entity.type
_entity.pdbx_description
1 polymer ?
#
loop_
_entity_poly.entity_id
_entity_poly.type
_entity_poly.pdbx_seq_one_letter_code
_entity_poly.pdbx_strand_id
1 'polypeptide(L)'
;MRGNNMKAGKLIALTSCCISMSGYALTTSDLSFESGSDNSNYTIKGKPLETVSIADSLPHDTLSNVYSMLPEGTYVNSAFIAPERYSNIDIDDELDGAEYATASVTFLNEGAGYRNTLGYFVYDTDNPPATKDDIAAHMVIFPNTSKAPDGDMQEGDTINLDIQLTAGQTLAFFLIPNGWYVSTYNTIPYLGPWNTPFYSLSSLNPEATADYRRHNVAFLDTENEFLVLGFEDIQRPSGDNDFNDLIFTVEVTPFTAVDGVNTDGTTDSKYEVLVQENDPDVTVTSVYPSSDTYATMAFEDRWPCIGDYDFNDVVWRYRVTELLNGQRELKTITVDYTLQAMGAGYSNGFAVKLPNVDSSNVASVTVSKNGQAVEHTVLQSGSETVLVVSEDLRAELDALGVLTSGCTYYRTQSNCLNQQATDILSYQMVVELTTPVARDQIGYPPYDSFIFAAEGTYHGDFVATFPGITWQTHFKTFSGTGDMNNALFNLHDDDTGGSEYFLTSNNMPWAINIRDEWDHPTEKTDISHAYTGFPAWVTSSGETDTSWYNAPASGKVISATE
;
A
#
# COMPACT_ATOMS: atom_id res chain seq x y z
N MET A 1 -3.80 -26.18 -49.60
CA MET A 1 -4.01 -26.81 -48.28
C MET A 1 -3.01 -26.18 -47.34
N ARG A 2 -3.41 -25.09 -46.66
CA ARG A 2 -2.63 -24.49 -45.58
C ARG A 2 -3.02 -25.26 -44.32
N GLY A 3 -2.05 -25.93 -43.70
CA GLY A 3 -2.25 -26.61 -42.43
C GLY A 3 -2.29 -25.58 -41.32
N ASN A 4 -3.43 -25.47 -40.65
CA ASN A 4 -3.53 -24.90 -39.31
C ASN A 4 -2.79 -25.84 -38.36
N ASN A 5 -1.59 -25.47 -37.93
CA ASN A 5 -1.02 -26.03 -36.72
C ASN A 5 -1.65 -25.28 -35.54
N MET A 6 -2.66 -25.89 -34.92
CA MET A 6 -3.07 -25.53 -33.56
C MET A 6 -1.86 -25.73 -32.65
N LYS A 7 -1.38 -24.65 -32.02
CA LYS A 7 -0.49 -24.74 -30.86
C LYS A 7 -1.26 -25.50 -29.77
N ALA A 8 -0.66 -26.55 -29.22
CA ALA A 8 -1.20 -27.24 -28.05
C ALA A 8 -0.93 -26.33 -26.84
N GLY A 9 -1.96 -25.68 -26.31
CA GLY A 9 -1.84 -24.86 -25.11
C GLY A 9 -1.29 -25.69 -23.95
N LYS A 10 -0.25 -25.18 -23.29
CA LYS A 10 0.25 -25.78 -22.06
C LYS A 10 -0.60 -25.22 -20.93
N LEU A 11 -1.64 -25.95 -20.56
CA LEU A 11 -2.42 -25.67 -19.36
C LEU A 11 -1.49 -25.80 -18.13
N ILE A 12 -1.07 -24.68 -17.53
CA ILE A 12 -0.50 -24.67 -16.18
C ILE A 12 -1.67 -24.86 -15.21
N ALA A 13 -2.15 -26.10 -15.09
CA ALA A 13 -3.10 -26.46 -14.07
C ALA A 13 -2.35 -26.58 -12.73
N LEU A 14 -2.46 -25.56 -11.87
CA LEU A 14 -2.07 -25.65 -10.46
C LEU A 14 -2.95 -26.71 -9.79
N THR A 15 -2.45 -27.94 -9.75
CA THR A 15 -3.13 -29.02 -9.04
C THR A 15 -2.75 -28.87 -7.57
N SER A 16 -3.71 -28.42 -6.76
CA SER A 16 -3.56 -28.33 -5.30
C SER A 16 -3.25 -29.70 -4.72
N CYS A 17 -1.97 -29.98 -4.51
CA CYS A 17 -1.49 -31.10 -3.72
C CYS A 17 -0.15 -30.70 -3.08
N CYS A 18 -0.23 -30.16 -1.87
CA CYS A 18 0.92 -29.85 -1.03
C CYS A 18 1.71 -31.12 -0.73
N ILE A 19 2.76 -31.37 -1.54
CA ILE A 19 3.88 -32.21 -1.16
C ILE A 19 5.09 -31.28 -1.22
N SER A 20 5.64 -30.94 -0.05
CA SER A 20 6.93 -30.27 0.06
C SER A 20 8.01 -31.17 -0.55
N MET A 21 8.27 -31.01 -1.84
CA MET A 21 9.51 -31.49 -2.42
C MET A 21 10.58 -30.52 -1.92
N SER A 22 11.56 -31.02 -1.18
CA SER A 22 12.77 -30.28 -0.88
C SER A 22 13.45 -29.94 -2.21
N GLY A 23 13.15 -28.73 -2.71
CA GLY A 23 13.60 -28.22 -4.00
C GLY A 23 15.12 -28.09 -4.04
N TYR A 24 15.71 -28.45 -5.18
CA TYR A 24 17.07 -28.06 -5.48
C TYR A 24 17.09 -26.54 -5.70
N ALA A 25 18.23 -25.88 -5.39
CA ALA A 25 18.37 -24.44 -5.61
C ALA A 25 18.12 -24.08 -7.08
N LEU A 26 17.33 -23.03 -7.34
CA LEU A 26 17.03 -22.54 -8.68
C LEU A 26 18.29 -22.36 -9.52
N THR A 27 18.26 -22.88 -10.74
CA THR A 27 19.29 -22.74 -11.76
C THR A 27 18.69 -22.26 -13.07
N THR A 28 19.54 -21.84 -14.01
CA THR A 28 19.07 -21.40 -15.33
C THR A 28 18.46 -22.52 -16.17
N SER A 29 18.72 -23.80 -15.85
CA SER A 29 18.05 -24.93 -16.52
C SER A 29 16.60 -25.14 -16.08
N ASP A 30 16.18 -24.50 -14.99
CA ASP A 30 14.81 -24.58 -14.49
C ASP A 30 13.90 -23.50 -15.13
N LEU A 31 14.49 -22.53 -15.83
CA LEU A 31 13.77 -21.49 -16.55
C LEU A 31 13.04 -22.07 -17.77
N SER A 32 11.78 -21.71 -17.91
CA SER A 32 10.96 -21.98 -19.08
C SER A 32 10.78 -20.72 -19.92
N PHE A 33 10.37 -20.85 -21.18
CA PHE A 33 10.30 -19.74 -22.12
C PHE A 33 8.91 -19.68 -22.76
N GLU A 34 8.30 -18.50 -22.74
CA GLU A 34 6.96 -18.25 -23.28
C GLU A 34 6.91 -18.60 -24.78
N SER A 35 7.86 -18.07 -25.56
CA SER A 35 8.01 -18.40 -26.98
C SER A 35 8.65 -19.76 -27.25
N GLY A 36 8.84 -20.60 -26.22
CA GLY A 36 9.48 -21.92 -26.31
C GLY A 36 11.00 -21.87 -26.45
N SER A 37 11.68 -22.96 -26.09
CA SER A 37 13.15 -22.98 -25.96
C SER A 37 13.94 -23.09 -27.28
N ASP A 38 13.30 -23.13 -28.45
CA ASP A 38 14.02 -23.25 -29.73
C ASP A 38 14.58 -21.89 -30.15
N ASN A 39 15.88 -21.84 -30.48
CA ASN A 39 16.56 -20.63 -30.95
C ASN A 39 15.89 -20.04 -32.20
N SER A 40 15.20 -20.86 -32.99
CA SER A 40 14.45 -20.37 -34.16
C SER A 40 13.30 -19.43 -33.82
N ASN A 41 12.90 -19.35 -32.56
CA ASN A 41 11.80 -18.49 -32.09
C ASN A 41 12.25 -17.07 -31.76
N TYR A 42 13.55 -16.76 -31.87
CA TYR A 42 14.13 -15.48 -31.46
C TYR A 42 15.02 -14.87 -32.54
N THR A 43 15.20 -13.54 -32.51
CA THR A 43 16.31 -12.89 -33.21
C THR A 43 17.65 -13.28 -32.58
N ILE A 44 18.75 -13.01 -33.29
CA ILE A 44 20.09 -13.24 -32.74
C ILE A 44 20.38 -12.41 -31.47
N LYS A 45 19.62 -11.33 -31.25
CA LYS A 45 19.73 -10.52 -30.03
C LYS A 45 18.67 -10.84 -28.99
N GLY A 46 17.88 -11.90 -29.16
CA GLY A 46 17.00 -12.41 -28.11
C GLY A 46 15.59 -11.83 -28.09
N LYS A 47 15.22 -10.98 -29.06
CA LYS A 47 13.82 -10.57 -29.23
C LYS A 47 12.99 -11.76 -29.75
N PRO A 48 11.87 -12.12 -29.12
CA PRO A 48 10.99 -13.17 -29.63
C PRO A 48 10.38 -12.78 -31.00
N LEU A 49 10.30 -13.73 -31.94
CA LEU A 49 9.81 -13.48 -33.30
C LEU A 49 8.29 -13.38 -33.39
N GLU A 50 7.56 -13.82 -32.36
CA GLU A 50 6.10 -13.76 -32.32
C GLU A 50 5.55 -12.44 -31.74
N THR A 51 6.43 -11.52 -31.31
CA THR A 51 6.01 -10.20 -30.82
C THR A 51 5.15 -9.48 -31.85
N VAL A 52 4.05 -8.90 -31.40
CA VAL A 52 3.21 -7.98 -32.19
C VAL A 52 3.40 -6.56 -31.67
N SER A 53 3.39 -5.56 -32.55
CA SER A 53 3.49 -4.17 -32.11
C SER A 53 2.09 -3.59 -31.84
N ILE A 54 1.93 -3.00 -30.66
CA ILE A 54 0.75 -2.20 -30.27
C ILE A 54 1.09 -0.71 -30.12
N ALA A 55 2.24 -0.27 -30.65
CA ALA A 55 2.76 1.08 -30.43
C ALA A 55 1.72 2.18 -30.74
N ASP A 56 0.98 2.01 -31.84
CA ASP A 56 -0.03 2.98 -32.30
C ASP A 56 -1.29 3.04 -31.41
N SER A 57 -1.48 2.09 -30.49
CA SER A 57 -2.62 2.04 -29.56
C SER A 57 -2.25 2.36 -28.12
N LEU A 58 -0.97 2.65 -27.82
CA LEU A 58 -0.55 3.01 -26.47
C LEU A 58 -1.08 4.40 -26.06
N PRO A 59 -1.47 4.61 -24.79
CA PRO A 59 -1.88 5.91 -24.29
C PRO A 59 -0.65 6.81 -24.07
N HIS A 60 -0.19 7.46 -25.14
CA HIS A 60 1.07 8.22 -25.14
C HIS A 60 1.11 9.39 -24.13
N ASP A 61 -0.02 10.00 -23.82
CA ASP A 61 -0.09 11.07 -22.82
C ASP A 61 0.15 10.51 -21.41
N THR A 62 -0.54 9.41 -21.04
CA THR A 62 -0.29 8.67 -19.80
C THR A 62 1.16 8.17 -19.72
N LEU A 63 1.70 7.61 -20.81
CA LEU A 63 3.09 7.13 -20.85
C LEU A 63 4.12 8.25 -20.65
N SER A 64 3.87 9.43 -21.22
CA SER A 64 4.74 10.58 -21.03
C SER A 64 4.80 11.00 -19.54
N ASN A 65 3.66 10.92 -18.84
CA ASN A 65 3.61 11.13 -17.40
C ASN A 65 4.45 10.10 -16.65
N VAL A 66 4.29 8.80 -16.95
CA VAL A 66 5.11 7.71 -16.34
C VAL A 66 6.60 7.96 -16.51
N TYR A 67 7.06 8.25 -17.73
CA TYR A 67 8.49 8.49 -17.99
C TYR A 67 9.01 9.75 -17.28
N SER A 68 8.16 10.75 -17.04
CA SER A 68 8.53 11.93 -16.26
C SER A 68 8.70 11.63 -14.77
N MET A 69 7.99 10.61 -14.25
CA MET A 69 8.05 10.18 -12.85
C MET A 69 9.22 9.22 -12.56
N LEU A 70 9.78 8.59 -13.59
CA LEU A 70 10.96 7.71 -13.51
C LEU A 70 12.13 8.22 -14.38
N PRO A 71 12.65 9.43 -14.13
CA PRO A 71 13.72 10.00 -14.95
C PRO A 71 15.07 9.33 -14.66
N GLU A 72 15.80 9.01 -15.73
CA GLU A 72 17.14 8.43 -15.69
C GLU A 72 18.09 9.13 -14.71
N GLY A 73 18.77 8.34 -13.87
CA GLY A 73 19.78 8.77 -12.92
C GLY A 73 19.23 9.54 -11.71
N THR A 74 17.90 9.50 -11.50
CA THR A 74 17.22 10.21 -10.41
C THR A 74 16.49 9.23 -9.52
N TYR A 75 16.84 9.24 -8.23
CA TYR A 75 16.21 8.39 -7.22
C TYR A 75 14.68 8.47 -7.30
N VAL A 76 14.02 7.32 -7.32
CA VAL A 76 12.56 7.22 -7.38
C VAL A 76 11.91 7.95 -6.20
N ASN A 77 10.74 8.53 -6.42
CA ASN A 77 9.94 9.07 -5.32
C ASN A 77 9.60 7.93 -4.35
N SER A 78 10.00 8.08 -3.08
CA SER A 78 9.83 7.05 -2.05
C SER A 78 8.36 6.64 -1.84
N ALA A 79 7.40 7.52 -2.16
CA ALA A 79 5.98 7.20 -2.09
C ALA A 79 5.54 6.10 -3.07
N PHE A 80 6.26 5.91 -4.20
CA PHE A 80 5.96 4.86 -5.18
C PHE A 80 6.44 3.48 -4.73
N ILE A 81 7.34 3.45 -3.75
CA ILE A 81 7.90 2.23 -3.15
C ILE A 81 7.57 2.12 -1.66
N ALA A 82 6.53 2.82 -1.20
CA ALA A 82 6.11 2.76 0.19
C ALA A 82 5.61 1.34 0.56
N PRO A 83 5.68 0.91 1.84
CA PRO A 83 5.31 -0.44 2.27
C PRO A 83 3.91 -0.89 1.87
N GLU A 84 2.96 0.03 1.73
CA GLU A 84 1.58 -0.19 1.30
C GLU A 84 1.41 -0.33 -0.22
N ARG A 85 2.46 -0.05 -1.01
CA ARG A 85 2.41 -0.19 -2.48
C ARG A 85 2.56 -1.64 -2.91
N TYR A 86 1.75 -2.01 -3.89
CA TYR A 86 1.72 -3.32 -4.47
C TYR A 86 2.18 -3.27 -5.93
N SER A 87 2.94 -4.28 -6.36
CA SER A 87 3.49 -4.37 -7.72
C SER A 87 3.32 -5.74 -8.34
N ASN A 88 2.54 -6.60 -7.68
CA ASN A 88 2.00 -7.83 -8.27
C ASN A 88 0.54 -7.58 -8.66
N ILE A 89 -0.07 -8.55 -9.33
CA ILE A 89 -1.43 -8.45 -9.82
C ILE A 89 -2.23 -9.60 -9.22
N ASP A 90 -3.00 -9.28 -8.19
CA ASP A 90 -3.96 -10.23 -7.60
C ASP A 90 -5.20 -10.29 -8.48
N ILE A 91 -5.72 -11.50 -8.66
CA ILE A 91 -6.83 -11.78 -9.57
C ILE A 91 -8.08 -11.99 -8.72
N ASP A 92 -9.08 -11.14 -8.96
CA ASP A 92 -10.37 -11.18 -8.29
C ASP A 92 -11.39 -12.04 -9.05
N ASP A 93 -12.59 -12.22 -8.48
CA ASP A 93 -13.66 -13.01 -9.06
C ASP A 93 -14.52 -12.26 -10.12
N GLU A 94 -14.26 -10.96 -10.31
CA GLU A 94 -14.83 -10.06 -11.33
C GLU A 94 -14.34 -10.36 -12.76
N LEU A 95 -14.60 -11.57 -13.24
CA LEU A 95 -14.19 -12.06 -14.55
C LEU A 95 -15.15 -11.68 -15.71
N ASP A 96 -16.11 -10.78 -15.52
CA ASP A 96 -17.13 -10.37 -16.51
C ASP A 96 -17.75 -11.56 -17.30
N GLY A 97 -17.99 -12.67 -16.60
CA GLY A 97 -18.54 -13.90 -17.16
C GLY A 97 -17.55 -14.82 -17.90
N ALA A 98 -16.25 -14.48 -17.94
CA ALA A 98 -15.18 -15.38 -18.36
C ALA A 98 -14.90 -16.45 -17.28
N GLU A 99 -14.32 -17.58 -17.69
CA GLU A 99 -13.91 -18.66 -16.76
C GLU A 99 -12.59 -18.35 -16.04
N TYR A 100 -11.75 -17.53 -16.67
CA TYR A 100 -10.45 -17.10 -16.19
C TYR A 100 -10.06 -15.81 -16.91
N ALA A 101 -9.17 -15.03 -16.30
CA ALA A 101 -8.50 -13.92 -16.95
C ALA A 101 -7.28 -14.40 -17.76
N THR A 102 -6.91 -13.62 -18.77
CA THR A 102 -5.67 -13.80 -19.55
C THR A 102 -4.78 -12.57 -19.42
N ALA A 103 -3.49 -12.68 -19.74
CA ALA A 103 -2.60 -11.53 -19.70
C ALA A 103 -1.68 -11.43 -20.93
N SER A 104 -1.30 -10.20 -21.27
CA SER A 104 -0.23 -9.88 -22.22
C SER A 104 0.73 -8.87 -21.64
N VAL A 105 1.98 -8.91 -22.09
CA VAL A 105 3.05 -8.03 -21.65
C VAL A 105 3.63 -7.28 -22.83
N THR A 106 3.73 -5.96 -22.69
CA THR A 106 4.26 -5.06 -23.71
C THR A 106 5.47 -4.31 -23.19
N PHE A 107 6.57 -4.40 -23.93
CA PHE A 107 7.76 -3.59 -23.66
C PHE A 107 7.50 -2.12 -23.98
N LEU A 108 7.88 -1.22 -23.06
CA LEU A 108 7.70 0.22 -23.22
C LEU A 108 9.05 0.92 -23.37
N ASN A 109 9.91 0.83 -22.35
CA ASN A 109 11.18 1.54 -22.32
C ASN A 109 12.25 0.81 -21.51
N GLU A 110 13.50 1.27 -21.63
CA GLU A 110 14.60 0.91 -20.75
C GLU A 110 15.57 2.11 -20.60
N GLY A 111 16.12 2.26 -19.39
CA GLY A 111 17.29 3.09 -19.08
C GLY A 111 18.56 2.27 -18.79
N ALA A 112 18.49 0.94 -18.86
CA ALA A 112 19.54 0.07 -18.36
C ALA A 112 20.84 0.04 -19.20
N GLY A 113 21.97 -0.09 -18.50
CA GLY A 113 23.24 -0.54 -19.08
C GLY A 113 23.33 -2.07 -19.26
N TYR A 114 22.47 -2.83 -18.56
CA TYR A 114 22.44 -4.28 -18.60
C TYR A 114 21.45 -4.84 -19.61
N ARG A 115 21.78 -6.01 -20.15
CA ARG A 115 20.89 -6.75 -21.06
C ARG A 115 19.96 -7.64 -20.24
N ASN A 116 18.92 -7.02 -19.70
CA ASN A 116 18.03 -7.66 -18.75
C ASN A 116 17.11 -8.70 -19.39
N THR A 117 16.74 -9.72 -18.61
CA THR A 117 15.74 -10.71 -18.98
C THR A 117 14.49 -10.51 -18.13
N LEU A 118 13.32 -10.36 -18.76
CA LEU A 118 12.03 -10.27 -18.07
C LEU A 118 11.32 -11.63 -18.08
N GLY A 119 10.75 -12.01 -16.95
CA GLY A 119 9.84 -13.14 -16.84
C GLY A 119 8.73 -12.93 -15.81
N TYR A 120 7.85 -13.92 -15.69
CA TYR A 120 6.74 -13.97 -14.75
C TYR A 120 6.67 -15.31 -14.02
N PHE A 121 5.88 -15.32 -12.95
CA PHE A 121 5.46 -16.50 -12.21
C PHE A 121 4.06 -16.26 -11.64
N VAL A 122 3.34 -17.34 -11.33
CA VAL A 122 2.00 -17.30 -10.75
C VAL A 122 2.00 -18.08 -9.44
N TYR A 123 1.32 -17.56 -8.43
CA TYR A 123 1.17 -18.21 -7.12
C TYR A 123 -0.24 -18.00 -6.55
N ASP A 124 -0.56 -18.73 -5.48
CA ASP A 124 -1.82 -18.60 -4.73
C ASP A 124 -1.71 -17.40 -3.79
N THR A 125 -2.61 -16.42 -3.91
CA THR A 125 -2.51 -15.11 -3.24
C THR A 125 -2.35 -15.23 -1.72
N ASP A 126 -3.05 -16.19 -1.10
CA ASP A 126 -3.01 -16.44 0.34
C ASP A 126 -1.79 -17.26 0.78
N ASN A 127 -1.07 -17.87 -0.17
CA ASN A 127 0.11 -18.70 0.06
C ASN A 127 1.29 -18.26 -0.83
N PRO A 128 1.79 -17.03 -0.67
CA PRO A 128 2.92 -16.54 -1.46
C PRO A 128 4.19 -17.39 -1.21
N PRO A 129 5.05 -17.56 -2.23
CA PRO A 129 6.30 -18.29 -2.07
C PRO A 129 7.20 -17.60 -1.03
N ALA A 130 7.75 -18.37 -0.10
CA ALA A 130 8.65 -17.85 0.94
C ALA A 130 10.08 -17.65 0.42
N THR A 131 10.48 -18.43 -0.57
CA THR A 131 11.77 -18.34 -1.25
C THR A 131 11.60 -18.48 -2.76
N LYS A 132 12.57 -18.00 -3.52
CA LYS A 132 12.59 -18.17 -4.99
C LYS A 132 12.57 -19.64 -5.44
N ASP A 133 12.99 -20.57 -4.58
CA ASP A 133 13.02 -22.00 -4.90
C ASP A 133 11.64 -22.66 -4.67
N ASP A 134 10.70 -21.97 -4.02
CA ASP A 134 9.32 -22.42 -3.83
C ASP A 134 8.41 -22.08 -5.04
N ILE A 135 8.90 -21.27 -5.97
CA ILE A 135 8.18 -20.90 -7.19
C ILE A 135 8.06 -22.12 -8.11
N ALA A 136 6.83 -22.47 -8.49
CA ALA A 136 6.56 -23.66 -9.30
C ALA A 136 7.15 -23.58 -10.72
N ALA A 137 7.15 -22.39 -11.33
CA ALA A 137 7.72 -22.16 -12.65
C ALA A 137 8.14 -20.69 -12.84
N HIS A 138 9.38 -20.48 -13.29
CA HIS A 138 9.86 -19.19 -13.80
C HIS A 138 9.74 -19.17 -15.32
N MET A 139 8.83 -18.34 -15.83
CA MET A 139 8.54 -18.22 -17.25
C MET A 139 9.18 -16.95 -17.84
N VAL A 140 10.11 -17.10 -18.76
CA VAL A 140 10.79 -16.00 -19.46
C VAL A 140 9.92 -15.47 -20.59
N ILE A 141 9.62 -14.18 -20.55
CA ILE A 141 8.87 -13.44 -21.59
C ILE A 141 9.85 -12.91 -22.64
N PHE A 142 10.74 -12.02 -22.20
CA PHE A 142 11.75 -11.40 -23.04
C PHE A 142 13.13 -11.82 -22.55
N PRO A 143 13.83 -12.70 -23.28
CA PRO A 143 15.20 -13.07 -22.93
C PRO A 143 16.15 -11.87 -22.89
N ASN A 144 15.93 -10.88 -23.76
CA ASN A 144 16.67 -9.63 -23.79
C ASN A 144 15.70 -8.47 -23.98
N THR A 145 15.63 -7.55 -23.01
CA THR A 145 14.79 -6.36 -23.09
C THR A 145 15.47 -5.18 -23.80
N SER A 146 16.70 -5.35 -24.28
CA SER A 146 17.46 -4.24 -24.86
C SER A 146 16.89 -3.63 -26.15
N LYS A 147 16.94 -2.31 -26.22
CA LYS A 147 16.83 -1.48 -27.43
C LYS A 147 18.12 -1.57 -28.24
N ALA A 148 18.07 -1.03 -29.45
CA ALA A 148 19.27 -0.89 -30.27
C ALA A 148 20.33 0.00 -29.55
N PRO A 149 21.63 -0.32 -29.62
CA PRO A 149 22.23 -1.35 -30.49
C PRO A 149 22.28 -2.76 -29.88
N ASP A 150 22.10 -2.91 -28.57
CA ASP A 150 22.39 -4.13 -27.82
C ASP A 150 21.27 -5.18 -27.86
N GLY A 151 20.05 -4.77 -28.19
CA GLY A 151 18.93 -5.63 -28.51
C GLY A 151 18.14 -5.14 -29.72
N ASP A 152 16.92 -5.66 -29.85
CA ASP A 152 16.01 -5.38 -30.96
C ASP A 152 14.60 -4.96 -30.49
N MET A 153 14.42 -4.72 -29.19
CA MET A 153 13.13 -4.30 -28.62
C MET A 153 12.75 -2.88 -29.08
N GLN A 154 11.46 -2.68 -29.27
CA GLN A 154 10.80 -1.43 -29.65
C GLN A 154 9.57 -1.23 -28.77
N GLU A 155 9.30 0.01 -28.38
CA GLU A 155 8.08 0.36 -27.64
C GLU A 155 6.85 -0.22 -28.34
N GLY A 156 5.98 -0.90 -27.60
CA GLY A 156 4.80 -1.58 -28.12
C GLY A 156 5.03 -3.05 -28.52
N ASP A 157 6.24 -3.59 -28.48
CA ASP A 157 6.48 -5.03 -28.68
C ASP A 157 5.79 -5.86 -27.59
N THR A 158 4.81 -6.68 -28.00
CA THR A 158 3.86 -7.35 -27.12
C THR A 158 3.85 -8.86 -27.29
N ILE A 159 3.73 -9.59 -26.18
CA ILE A 159 3.54 -11.05 -26.13
C ILE A 159 2.32 -11.37 -25.28
N ASN A 160 1.45 -12.24 -25.79
CA ASN A 160 0.38 -12.85 -25.00
C ASN A 160 0.95 -14.01 -24.19
N LEU A 161 0.64 -14.06 -22.90
CA LEU A 161 1.09 -15.13 -22.01
C LEU A 161 0.15 -16.35 -22.14
N ASP A 162 0.69 -17.55 -22.32
CA ASP A 162 -0.06 -18.83 -22.33
C ASP A 162 -0.44 -19.26 -20.91
N ILE A 163 -1.21 -18.40 -20.23
CA ILE A 163 -1.70 -18.62 -18.87
C ILE A 163 -3.21 -18.42 -18.77
N GLN A 164 -3.79 -19.05 -17.76
CA GLN A 164 -5.18 -18.86 -17.33
C GLN A 164 -5.14 -18.47 -15.86
N LEU A 165 -5.63 -17.28 -15.55
CA LEU A 165 -5.62 -16.68 -14.23
C LEU A 165 -7.00 -16.79 -13.60
N THR A 166 -7.12 -17.47 -12.47
CA THR A 166 -8.38 -17.60 -11.72
C THR A 166 -8.34 -16.78 -10.44
N ALA A 167 -9.52 -16.43 -9.90
CA ALA A 167 -9.64 -15.74 -8.63
C ALA A 167 -8.78 -16.39 -7.52
N GLY A 168 -8.10 -15.57 -6.71
CA GLY A 168 -7.17 -16.01 -5.66
C GLY A 168 -5.78 -16.42 -6.19
N GLN A 169 -5.45 -16.10 -7.44
CA GLN A 169 -4.11 -16.21 -7.97
C GLN A 169 -3.46 -14.83 -8.09
N THR A 170 -2.14 -14.80 -7.98
CA THR A 170 -1.34 -13.60 -8.22
C THR A 170 -0.39 -13.82 -9.39
N LEU A 171 -0.39 -12.90 -10.36
CA LEU A 171 0.62 -12.76 -11.40
C LEU A 171 1.73 -11.82 -10.91
N ALA A 172 2.97 -12.31 -10.90
CA ALA A 172 4.14 -11.55 -10.46
C ALA A 172 5.30 -11.69 -11.45
N PHE A 173 6.28 -10.78 -11.36
CA PHE A 173 7.34 -10.62 -12.34
C PHE A 173 8.72 -10.78 -11.71
N PHE A 174 9.68 -11.18 -12.54
CA PHE A 174 11.09 -11.18 -12.16
C PHE A 174 11.96 -10.63 -13.29
N LEU A 175 13.05 -9.98 -12.90
CA LEU A 175 14.09 -9.48 -13.77
C LEU A 175 15.39 -10.23 -13.45
N ILE A 176 16.07 -10.76 -14.46
CA ILE A 176 17.44 -11.27 -14.31
C ILE A 176 18.39 -10.18 -14.83
N PRO A 177 19.13 -9.50 -13.93
CA PRO A 177 20.02 -8.43 -14.35
C PRO A 177 21.12 -8.95 -15.26
N ASN A 178 21.32 -8.31 -16.41
CA ASN A 178 22.28 -8.72 -17.43
C ASN A 178 22.20 -10.22 -17.81
N GLY A 179 20.99 -10.77 -17.81
CA GLY A 179 20.72 -12.19 -18.10
C GLY A 179 21.04 -12.62 -19.52
N TRP A 180 21.24 -11.69 -20.46
CA TRP A 180 21.46 -12.00 -21.88
C TRP A 180 22.85 -11.68 -22.44
N TYR A 181 23.32 -12.55 -23.33
CA TYR A 181 24.46 -12.29 -24.21
C TYR A 181 24.19 -12.73 -25.66
N VAL A 182 24.70 -11.96 -26.64
CA VAL A 182 24.49 -12.25 -28.08
C VAL A 182 24.94 -13.65 -28.51
N SER A 183 25.94 -14.24 -27.85
CA SER A 183 26.42 -15.58 -28.19
C SER A 183 25.56 -16.72 -27.62
N THR A 184 24.57 -16.42 -26.78
CA THR A 184 23.87 -17.45 -26.00
C THR A 184 22.54 -17.88 -26.59
N TYR A 185 22.01 -17.20 -27.63
CA TYR A 185 20.80 -17.59 -28.40
C TYR A 185 19.68 -18.20 -27.51
N ASN A 186 18.98 -17.40 -26.72
CA ASN A 186 17.92 -17.82 -25.76
C ASN A 186 18.38 -18.61 -24.54
N THR A 187 19.67 -18.90 -24.40
CA THR A 187 20.19 -19.42 -23.13
C THR A 187 20.56 -18.27 -22.20
N ILE A 188 19.99 -18.30 -20.99
CA ILE A 188 20.33 -17.42 -19.88
C ILE A 188 21.48 -18.10 -19.14
N PRO A 189 22.70 -17.54 -19.13
CA PRO A 189 23.89 -18.27 -18.67
C PRO A 189 24.02 -18.30 -17.15
N TYR A 190 23.36 -17.39 -16.44
CA TYR A 190 23.40 -17.22 -14.99
C TYR A 190 22.21 -16.39 -14.51
N LEU A 191 21.94 -16.40 -13.21
CA LEU A 191 20.84 -15.67 -12.58
C LEU A 191 21.21 -14.22 -12.21
N GLY A 192 22.04 -13.55 -13.02
CA GLY A 192 22.49 -12.19 -12.76
C GLY A 192 23.67 -12.07 -11.77
N PRO A 193 24.25 -10.86 -11.60
CA PRO A 193 25.52 -10.64 -10.89
C PRO A 193 25.53 -11.13 -9.44
N TRP A 194 24.37 -11.13 -8.79
CA TRP A 194 24.17 -11.59 -7.42
C TRP A 194 23.67 -13.03 -7.32
N ASN A 195 23.65 -13.76 -8.45
CA ASN A 195 23.13 -15.12 -8.55
C ASN A 195 21.67 -15.24 -8.07
N THR A 196 20.89 -14.18 -8.28
CA THR A 196 19.45 -14.15 -8.03
C THR A 196 18.78 -13.17 -8.99
N PRO A 197 17.59 -13.50 -9.52
CA PRO A 197 16.70 -12.50 -10.08
C PRO A 197 16.22 -11.51 -9.00
N PHE A 198 15.74 -10.35 -9.44
CA PHE A 198 14.93 -9.43 -8.64
C PHE A 198 13.45 -9.63 -8.97
N TYR A 199 12.59 -9.61 -7.96
CA TYR A 199 11.18 -9.99 -8.04
C TYR A 199 10.28 -8.81 -7.65
N SER A 200 9.10 -8.72 -8.28
CA SER A 200 8.04 -7.80 -7.85
C SER A 200 7.47 -8.17 -6.47
N LEU A 201 7.53 -9.45 -6.10
CA LEU A 201 7.32 -9.91 -4.74
C LEU A 201 8.59 -9.64 -3.90
N SER A 202 8.61 -8.47 -3.25
CA SER A 202 9.80 -7.96 -2.57
C SER A 202 10.36 -8.88 -1.49
N SER A 203 9.55 -9.70 -0.83
CA SER A 203 10.02 -10.66 0.17
C SER A 203 11.04 -11.68 -0.37
N LEU A 204 11.11 -11.87 -1.69
CA LEU A 204 12.07 -12.76 -2.35
C LEU A 204 13.42 -12.11 -2.64
N ASN A 205 13.54 -10.78 -2.52
CA ASN A 205 14.75 -10.06 -2.88
C ASN A 205 15.83 -10.13 -1.79
N PRO A 206 17.12 -10.14 -2.16
CA PRO A 206 18.21 -10.57 -1.28
C PRO A 206 18.61 -9.55 -0.20
N GLU A 207 18.11 -8.32 -0.26
CA GLU A 207 18.47 -7.25 0.67
C GLU A 207 17.97 -7.53 2.08
N ALA A 208 18.84 -7.30 3.06
CA ALA A 208 18.50 -7.46 4.47
C ALA A 208 17.44 -6.43 4.93
N THR A 209 17.53 -5.20 4.42
CA THR A 209 16.60 -4.10 4.68
C THR A 209 15.41 -4.17 3.72
N ALA A 210 14.20 -4.18 4.26
CA ALA A 210 12.93 -4.30 3.55
C ALA A 210 12.72 -3.18 2.53
N ASP A 211 13.08 -1.95 2.88
CA ASP A 211 12.98 -0.81 1.96
C ASP A 211 13.81 -1.01 0.68
N TYR A 212 14.95 -1.70 0.78
CA TYR A 212 15.82 -1.99 -0.35
C TYR A 212 15.40 -3.24 -1.13
N ARG A 213 14.55 -4.10 -0.56
CA ARG A 213 13.98 -5.24 -1.27
C ARG A 213 12.96 -4.85 -2.34
N ARG A 214 12.51 -3.59 -2.41
CA ARG A 214 11.62 -3.16 -3.50
C ARG A 214 12.44 -2.80 -4.72
N HIS A 215 12.27 -3.59 -5.78
CA HIS A 215 12.86 -3.34 -7.10
C HIS A 215 11.82 -2.87 -8.12
N ASN A 216 10.59 -2.62 -7.68
CA ASN A 216 9.46 -2.32 -8.54
C ASN A 216 8.64 -1.13 -8.08
N VAL A 217 8.11 -0.43 -9.07
CA VAL A 217 6.98 0.50 -8.96
C VAL A 217 5.87 0.03 -9.87
N ALA A 218 4.63 0.32 -9.50
CA ALA A 218 3.47 0.00 -10.32
C ALA A 218 2.51 1.20 -10.36
N PHE A 219 2.02 1.47 -11.56
CA PHE A 219 1.18 2.62 -11.86
C PHE A 219 -0.05 2.17 -12.65
N LEU A 220 -1.23 2.65 -12.27
CA LEU A 220 -2.51 2.18 -12.82
C LEU A 220 -3.33 3.35 -13.38
N ASP A 221 -3.67 3.29 -14.66
CA ASP A 221 -4.61 4.19 -15.34
C ASP A 221 -5.89 3.41 -15.64
N THR A 222 -6.95 3.68 -14.89
CA THR A 222 -8.23 3.00 -15.09
C THR A 222 -9.02 3.52 -16.28
N GLU A 223 -8.71 4.71 -16.79
CA GLU A 223 -9.40 5.24 -17.98
C GLU A 223 -8.97 4.53 -19.26
N ASN A 224 -7.68 4.17 -19.34
CA ASN A 224 -7.10 3.46 -20.48
C ASN A 224 -6.92 1.95 -20.21
N GLU A 225 -7.38 1.43 -19.07
CA GLU A 225 -7.18 0.05 -18.62
C GLU A 225 -5.69 -0.37 -18.67
N PHE A 226 -4.81 0.52 -18.16
CA PHE A 226 -3.38 0.48 -18.42
C PHE A 226 -2.57 0.38 -17.13
N LEU A 227 -1.95 -0.76 -16.89
CA LEU A 227 -1.09 -1.03 -15.74
C LEU A 227 0.39 -1.07 -16.17
N VAL A 228 1.22 -0.19 -15.61
CA VAL A 228 2.63 -0.04 -15.94
C VAL A 228 3.51 -0.42 -14.75
N LEU A 229 4.56 -1.20 -15.01
CA LEU A 229 5.56 -1.57 -14.03
C LEU A 229 6.94 -1.04 -14.47
N GLY A 230 7.69 -0.53 -13.50
CA GLY A 230 9.12 -0.22 -13.62
C GLY A 230 9.96 -1.19 -12.78
N PHE A 231 11.17 -1.50 -13.23
CA PHE A 231 12.17 -2.30 -12.50
C PHE A 231 13.47 -1.55 -12.30
N GLU A 232 14.11 -1.79 -11.15
CA GLU A 232 15.51 -1.48 -10.87
C GLU A 232 16.35 -2.76 -10.98
N ASP A 233 17.42 -2.73 -11.78
CA ASP A 233 18.26 -3.90 -12.12
C ASP A 233 19.53 -4.05 -11.28
N ILE A 234 19.80 -3.11 -10.36
CA ILE A 234 20.94 -3.16 -9.44
C ILE A 234 20.47 -3.41 -8.00
N GLN A 235 21.23 -4.24 -7.28
CA GLN A 235 21.01 -4.49 -5.85
C GLN A 235 21.01 -3.17 -5.05
N ARG A 236 19.89 -2.86 -4.41
CA ARG A 236 19.71 -1.58 -3.70
C ARG A 236 20.43 -1.59 -2.35
N PRO A 237 20.93 -0.43 -1.86
CA PRO A 237 20.79 0.93 -2.39
C PRO A 237 21.92 1.35 -3.37
N SER A 238 22.61 0.39 -4.00
CA SER A 238 23.56 0.72 -5.08
C SER A 238 22.82 1.14 -6.35
N GLY A 239 23.54 1.62 -7.36
CA GLY A 239 22.91 2.11 -8.60
C GLY A 239 22.37 3.52 -8.45
N ASP A 240 21.47 3.90 -9.34
CA ASP A 240 20.73 5.17 -9.38
C ASP A 240 19.34 5.07 -8.74
N ASN A 241 18.76 3.86 -8.62
CA ASN A 241 17.49 3.62 -7.93
C ASN A 241 16.35 4.42 -8.58
N ASP A 242 16.33 4.51 -9.90
CA ASP A 242 15.33 5.27 -10.66
C ASP A 242 14.18 4.39 -11.22
N PHE A 243 14.35 3.06 -11.16
CA PHE A 243 13.35 2.05 -11.51
C PHE A 243 12.91 2.11 -12.98
N ASN A 244 13.75 2.66 -13.85
CA ASN A 244 13.48 2.77 -15.28
C ASN A 244 14.30 1.76 -16.13
N ASP A 245 15.14 0.93 -15.49
CA ASP A 245 15.99 -0.07 -16.16
C ASP A 245 15.18 -1.00 -17.07
N LEU A 246 13.93 -1.24 -16.70
CA LEU A 246 12.91 -1.78 -17.58
C LEU A 246 11.54 -1.22 -17.22
N ILE A 247 10.84 -0.68 -18.21
CA ILE A 247 9.43 -0.28 -18.10
C ILE A 247 8.61 -1.12 -19.08
N PHE A 248 7.53 -1.73 -18.57
CA PHE A 248 6.59 -2.52 -19.37
C PHE A 248 5.17 -2.35 -18.84
N THR A 249 4.18 -2.70 -19.66
CA THR A 249 2.78 -2.75 -19.25
C THR A 249 2.25 -4.16 -19.31
N VAL A 250 1.26 -4.44 -18.46
CA VAL A 250 0.54 -5.71 -18.39
C VAL A 250 -0.92 -5.41 -18.67
N GLU A 251 -1.45 -6.04 -19.71
CA GLU A 251 -2.89 -6.05 -19.98
C GLU A 251 -3.46 -7.34 -19.38
N VAL A 252 -4.45 -7.22 -18.51
CA VAL A 252 -5.24 -8.34 -17.98
C VAL A 252 -6.63 -8.24 -18.57
N THR A 253 -7.16 -9.36 -19.09
CA THR A 253 -8.48 -9.40 -19.73
C THR A 253 -9.38 -10.41 -19.03
N PRO A 254 -10.56 -9.99 -18.50
CA PRO A 254 -11.02 -8.60 -18.43
C PRO A 254 -10.21 -7.78 -17.41
N PHE A 255 -10.15 -6.46 -17.61
CA PHE A 255 -9.40 -5.57 -16.72
C PHE A 255 -9.99 -5.52 -15.30
N THR A 256 -11.30 -5.72 -15.17
CA THR A 256 -12.00 -5.85 -13.89
C THR A 256 -11.50 -7.02 -13.03
N ALA A 257 -10.77 -7.98 -13.61
CA ALA A 257 -10.19 -9.07 -12.84
C ALA A 257 -8.97 -8.64 -12.01
N VAL A 258 -8.44 -7.42 -12.21
CA VAL A 258 -7.37 -6.88 -11.38
C VAL A 258 -7.96 -6.41 -10.06
N ASP A 259 -7.61 -7.11 -8.97
CA ASP A 259 -8.04 -6.75 -7.62
C ASP A 259 -7.69 -5.28 -7.31
N GLY A 260 -8.68 -4.52 -6.84
CA GLY A 260 -8.61 -3.08 -6.56
C GLY A 260 -8.91 -2.16 -7.73
N VAL A 261 -9.33 -2.69 -8.88
CA VAL A 261 -10.05 -1.96 -9.93
C VAL A 261 -11.54 -2.20 -9.73
N ASN A 262 -12.25 -1.19 -9.22
CA ASN A 262 -13.62 -1.37 -8.78
C ASN A 262 -14.63 -1.05 -9.90
N THR A 263 -15.76 -1.77 -9.90
CA THR A 263 -16.80 -1.62 -10.93
C THR A 263 -17.48 -0.24 -10.93
N ASP A 264 -17.34 0.53 -9.85
CA ASP A 264 -17.83 1.90 -9.73
C ASP A 264 -16.84 2.96 -10.27
N GLY A 265 -15.69 2.52 -10.81
CA GLY A 265 -14.64 3.37 -11.35
C GLY A 265 -13.64 3.87 -10.31
N THR A 266 -13.75 3.44 -9.05
CA THR A 266 -12.75 3.73 -8.03
C THR A 266 -11.56 2.77 -8.11
N THR A 267 -10.46 3.15 -7.46
CA THR A 267 -9.25 2.34 -7.41
C THR A 267 -8.69 2.28 -6.00
N ASP A 268 -8.35 1.08 -5.55
CA ASP A 268 -7.69 0.87 -4.27
C ASP A 268 -6.32 1.54 -4.24
N SER A 269 -5.97 2.11 -3.10
CA SER A 269 -4.70 2.83 -2.91
C SER A 269 -3.44 1.95 -2.97
N LYS A 270 -3.58 0.62 -3.18
CA LYS A 270 -2.45 -0.31 -3.32
C LYS A 270 -1.64 -0.04 -4.59
N TYR A 271 -2.28 0.46 -5.64
CA TYR A 271 -1.60 0.96 -6.84
C TYR A 271 -1.45 2.47 -6.79
N GLU A 272 -0.41 3.00 -7.43
CA GLU A 272 -0.33 4.44 -7.67
C GLU A 272 -1.13 4.79 -8.92
N VAL A 273 -2.18 5.59 -8.75
CA VAL A 273 -3.03 5.95 -9.88
C VAL A 273 -2.36 6.97 -10.80
N LEU A 274 -2.49 6.72 -12.09
CA LEU A 274 -2.09 7.63 -13.17
C LEU A 274 -3.31 8.36 -13.71
N VAL A 275 -3.01 9.46 -14.36
CA VAL A 275 -3.98 10.37 -14.94
C VAL A 275 -3.37 11.07 -16.16
N GLN A 276 -4.25 11.53 -17.04
CA GLN A 276 -3.88 12.20 -18.28
C GLN A 276 -3.57 13.69 -17.99
N GLU A 277 -2.29 14.07 -18.03
CA GLU A 277 -1.85 15.45 -17.71
C GLU A 277 -2.43 16.52 -18.65
N ASN A 278 -2.83 16.14 -19.86
CA ASN A 278 -3.33 17.06 -20.87
C ASN A 278 -4.84 17.31 -20.79
N ASP A 279 -5.57 16.58 -19.94
CA ASP A 279 -6.99 16.78 -19.70
C ASP A 279 -7.27 17.15 -18.24
N PRO A 280 -7.51 18.44 -17.93
CA PRO A 280 -7.78 18.88 -16.56
C PRO A 280 -9.19 18.48 -16.06
N ASP A 281 -10.07 17.99 -16.93
CA ASP A 281 -11.42 17.55 -16.57
C ASP A 281 -11.46 16.07 -16.15
N VAL A 282 -10.42 15.29 -16.48
CA VAL A 282 -10.24 13.91 -15.99
C VAL A 282 -10.07 13.90 -14.48
N THR A 283 -10.79 13.00 -13.83
CA THR A 283 -10.66 12.76 -12.39
C THR A 283 -10.62 11.29 -12.08
N VAL A 284 -9.73 10.91 -11.16
CA VAL A 284 -9.63 9.56 -10.63
C VAL A 284 -9.99 9.56 -9.15
N THR A 285 -10.72 8.53 -8.72
CA THR A 285 -11.09 8.34 -7.32
C THR A 285 -10.26 7.21 -6.73
N SER A 286 -9.35 7.54 -5.80
CA SER A 286 -8.57 6.55 -5.06
C SER A 286 -9.17 6.30 -3.69
N VAL A 287 -9.22 5.04 -3.24
CA VAL A 287 -9.80 4.65 -1.96
C VAL A 287 -8.77 3.92 -1.10
N TYR A 288 -8.56 4.40 0.12
CA TYR A 288 -7.70 3.78 1.12
C TYR A 288 -8.55 3.18 2.26
N PRO A 289 -8.31 1.93 2.68
CA PRO A 289 -7.34 0.99 2.08
C PRO A 289 -7.83 0.39 0.76
N SER A 290 -9.16 0.25 0.60
CA SER A 290 -9.90 -0.20 -0.58
C SER A 290 -11.36 0.29 -0.55
N SER A 291 -12.14 0.04 -1.61
CA SER A 291 -13.59 0.28 -1.63
C SER A 291 -14.38 -0.55 -0.62
N ASP A 292 -13.94 -1.78 -0.37
CA ASP A 292 -14.74 -2.81 0.32
C ASP A 292 -14.22 -3.16 1.71
N THR A 293 -13.07 -2.60 2.10
CA THR A 293 -12.48 -2.78 3.42
C THR A 293 -12.18 -1.45 4.11
N TYR A 294 -11.85 -1.53 5.39
CA TYR A 294 -11.47 -0.40 6.22
C TYR A 294 -10.12 -0.66 6.87
N ALA A 295 -9.40 0.42 7.14
CA ALA A 295 -8.20 0.40 7.97
C ALA A 295 -8.56 0.73 9.42
N THR A 296 -7.64 0.45 10.34
CA THR A 296 -7.79 0.77 11.77
C THR A 296 -6.66 1.66 12.25
N MET A 297 -6.99 2.78 12.88
CA MET A 297 -6.06 3.57 13.69
C MET A 297 -6.34 3.32 15.17
N ALA A 298 -5.29 3.16 15.96
CA ALA A 298 -5.39 3.01 17.39
C ALA A 298 -4.38 3.90 18.12
N PHE A 299 -4.82 4.50 19.22
CA PHE A 299 -4.05 5.47 20.00
C PHE A 299 -4.01 5.06 21.46
N GLU A 300 -2.92 5.44 22.11
CA GLU A 300 -2.76 5.53 23.57
C GLU A 300 -2.90 6.99 24.02
N ASP A 301 -3.62 7.26 25.11
CA ASP A 301 -3.99 8.62 25.54
C ASP A 301 -3.09 9.21 26.63
N ARG A 302 -1.99 8.53 26.96
CA ARG A 302 -1.16 8.88 28.12
C ARG A 302 0.19 9.50 27.79
N TRP A 303 0.51 9.73 26.50
CA TRP A 303 1.75 10.38 26.10
C TRP A 303 2.00 11.65 26.95
N PRO A 304 3.21 11.88 27.48
CA PRO A 304 4.47 11.17 27.24
C PRO A 304 4.73 9.97 28.18
N CYS A 305 3.71 9.47 28.88
CA CYS A 305 3.81 8.28 29.73
C CYS A 305 3.24 7.05 29.01
N ILE A 306 3.80 5.87 29.26
CA ILE A 306 3.45 4.66 28.49
C ILE A 306 2.05 4.08 28.79
N GLY A 307 1.51 4.25 30.00
CA GLY A 307 0.20 3.68 30.34
C GLY A 307 0.22 2.15 30.52
N ASP A 308 -0.91 1.51 30.21
CA ASP A 308 -1.10 0.05 30.16
C ASP A 308 -0.95 -0.54 28.75
N TYR A 309 -0.85 0.31 27.73
CA TYR A 309 -0.28 -0.01 26.42
C TYR A 309 -1.04 -1.12 25.67
N ASP A 310 -2.37 -1.06 25.74
CA ASP A 310 -3.29 -2.00 25.10
C ASP A 310 -3.83 -1.50 23.75
N PHE A 311 -3.50 -0.28 23.34
CA PHE A 311 -3.92 0.40 22.12
C PHE A 311 -5.44 0.40 21.92
N ASN A 312 -6.20 0.55 23.00
CA ASN A 312 -7.65 0.65 22.90
C ASN A 312 -8.24 1.97 23.43
N ASP A 313 -7.41 2.91 23.88
CA ASP A 313 -7.87 4.18 24.45
C ASP A 313 -8.77 4.94 23.48
N VAL A 314 -8.37 5.03 22.21
CA VAL A 314 -9.22 5.47 21.09
C VAL A 314 -8.90 4.63 19.86
N VAL A 315 -9.91 3.91 19.34
CA VAL A 315 -9.77 3.06 18.14
C VAL A 315 -10.77 3.48 17.09
N TRP A 316 -10.26 3.80 15.91
CA TRP A 316 -11.04 4.21 14.74
C TRP A 316 -10.94 3.17 13.64
N ARG A 317 -12.08 2.71 13.13
CA ARG A 317 -12.17 2.13 11.80
C ARG A 317 -12.38 3.25 10.80
N TYR A 318 -11.63 3.29 9.71
CA TYR A 318 -11.70 4.41 8.76
C TYR A 318 -11.41 4.02 7.31
N ARG A 319 -11.91 4.85 6.40
CA ARG A 319 -11.66 4.77 4.96
C ARG A 319 -11.54 6.17 4.40
N VAL A 320 -10.54 6.39 3.54
CA VAL A 320 -10.33 7.67 2.84
C VAL A 320 -10.68 7.50 1.37
N THR A 321 -11.40 8.46 0.81
CA THR A 321 -11.67 8.58 -0.63
C THR A 321 -11.09 9.89 -1.12
N GLU A 322 -10.11 9.82 -2.02
CA GLU A 322 -9.43 10.95 -2.64
C GLU A 322 -9.90 11.12 -4.08
N LEU A 323 -10.35 12.34 -4.42
CA LEU A 323 -10.61 12.73 -5.81
C LEU A 323 -9.40 13.51 -6.33
N LEU A 324 -8.73 12.97 -7.34
CA LEU A 324 -7.53 13.53 -7.96
C LEU A 324 -7.86 14.10 -9.35
N ASN A 325 -7.13 15.13 -9.78
CA ASN A 325 -7.18 15.62 -11.17
C ASN A 325 -6.17 14.90 -12.08
N GLY A 326 -6.14 15.31 -13.35
CA GLY A 326 -5.18 14.97 -14.41
C GLY A 326 -3.69 14.95 -14.04
N GLN A 327 -3.28 15.62 -12.96
CA GLN A 327 -1.89 15.82 -12.52
C GLN A 327 -1.61 15.20 -11.15
N ARG A 328 -2.48 14.33 -10.64
CA ARG A 328 -2.40 13.70 -9.30
C ARG A 328 -2.47 14.74 -8.16
N GLU A 329 -3.15 15.86 -8.39
CA GLU A 329 -3.43 16.85 -7.37
C GLU A 329 -4.79 16.57 -6.74
N LEU A 330 -4.85 16.64 -5.40
CA LEU A 330 -6.05 16.43 -4.61
C LEU A 330 -7.05 17.56 -4.83
N LYS A 331 -8.28 17.21 -5.19
CA LYS A 331 -9.43 18.12 -5.27
C LYS A 331 -10.32 17.98 -4.05
N THR A 332 -10.58 16.74 -3.64
CA THR A 332 -11.47 16.40 -2.53
C THR A 332 -10.88 15.26 -1.71
N ILE A 333 -10.99 15.37 -0.39
CA ILE A 333 -10.69 14.31 0.56
C ILE A 333 -11.97 14.01 1.33
N THR A 334 -12.47 12.79 1.24
CA THR A 334 -13.56 12.29 2.07
C THR A 334 -13.00 11.27 3.04
N VAL A 335 -13.31 11.38 4.33
CA VAL A 335 -12.92 10.38 5.31
C VAL A 335 -14.14 9.91 6.08
N ASP A 336 -14.41 8.61 5.97
CA ASP A 336 -15.39 7.91 6.78
C ASP A 336 -14.66 7.38 8.03
N TYR A 337 -15.09 7.81 9.21
CA TYR A 337 -14.60 7.32 10.50
C TYR A 337 -15.73 6.61 11.25
N THR A 338 -15.41 5.54 11.96
CA THR A 338 -16.31 4.92 12.93
C THR A 338 -15.55 4.59 14.19
N LEU A 339 -16.02 5.09 15.32
CA LEU A 339 -15.39 4.79 16.61
C LEU A 339 -15.65 3.32 16.93
N GLN A 340 -14.60 2.52 16.87
CA GLN A 340 -14.65 1.08 17.12
C GLN A 340 -14.62 0.81 18.63
N ALA A 341 -13.77 1.52 19.38
CA ALA A 341 -13.62 1.38 20.82
C ALA A 341 -13.05 2.64 21.48
N MET A 342 -13.28 2.76 22.80
CA MET A 342 -12.68 3.79 23.65
C MET A 342 -12.48 3.25 25.09
N GLY A 343 -11.27 2.80 25.38
CA GLY A 343 -10.76 2.37 26.70
C GLY A 343 -10.24 3.51 27.57
N ALA A 344 -10.28 4.73 27.05
CA ALA A 344 -9.74 5.91 27.72
C ALA A 344 -10.50 6.30 28.99
N GLY A 345 -9.72 6.52 30.06
CA GLY A 345 -10.19 7.22 31.26
C GLY A 345 -10.25 8.74 31.08
N TYR A 346 -9.41 9.30 30.20
CA TYR A 346 -9.43 10.72 29.88
C TYR A 346 -10.47 11.04 28.80
N SER A 347 -10.87 12.31 28.73
CA SER A 347 -11.69 12.82 27.64
C SER A 347 -10.78 13.21 26.47
N ASN A 348 -10.94 12.52 25.34
CA ASN A 348 -10.17 12.71 24.13
C ASN A 348 -11.05 13.32 23.02
N GLY A 349 -10.55 14.37 22.37
CA GLY A 349 -11.00 14.80 21.06
C GLY A 349 -10.20 14.10 19.95
N PHE A 350 -10.66 14.25 18.71
CA PHE A 350 -10.01 13.68 17.53
C PHE A 350 -10.02 14.68 16.37
N ALA A 351 -8.88 14.81 15.70
CA ALA A 351 -8.68 15.73 14.59
C ALA A 351 -7.75 15.16 13.54
N VAL A 352 -7.81 15.73 12.34
CA VAL A 352 -6.86 15.49 11.26
C VAL A 352 -6.19 16.80 10.86
N LYS A 353 -4.87 16.78 10.74
CA LYS A 353 -4.08 17.87 10.17
C LYS A 353 -3.78 17.55 8.71
N LEU A 354 -3.96 18.54 7.85
CA LEU A 354 -3.54 18.53 6.44
C LEU A 354 -2.28 19.39 6.31
N PRO A 355 -1.07 18.78 6.27
CA PRO A 355 0.17 19.49 6.06
C PRO A 355 0.15 20.27 4.74
N ASN A 356 0.79 21.44 4.72
CA ASN A 356 0.95 22.29 3.54
C ASN A 356 -0.35 22.76 2.85
N VAL A 357 -1.51 22.59 3.51
CA VAL A 357 -2.79 23.17 3.08
C VAL A 357 -3.13 24.35 3.97
N ASP A 358 -3.02 25.57 3.43
CA ASP A 358 -3.52 26.77 4.09
C ASP A 358 -5.06 26.75 4.13
N SER A 359 -5.65 27.18 5.25
CA SER A 359 -7.10 27.22 5.41
C SER A 359 -7.83 28.05 4.35
N SER A 360 -7.16 29.05 3.76
CA SER A 360 -7.70 29.84 2.65
C SER A 360 -7.81 29.07 1.33
N ASN A 361 -7.08 27.95 1.19
CA ASN A 361 -7.23 27.03 0.07
C ASN A 361 -8.32 25.98 0.32
N VAL A 362 -8.92 25.91 1.49
CA VAL A 362 -10.04 25.02 1.78
C VAL A 362 -11.34 25.71 1.38
N ALA A 363 -11.97 25.23 0.30
CA ALA A 363 -13.23 25.78 -0.22
C ALA A 363 -14.40 25.46 0.71
N SER A 364 -14.46 24.22 1.19
CA SER A 364 -15.48 23.77 2.14
C SER A 364 -14.97 22.61 2.99
N VAL A 365 -15.47 22.55 4.22
CA VAL A 365 -15.37 21.37 5.08
C VAL A 365 -16.78 21.08 5.58
N THR A 366 -17.19 19.83 5.50
CA THR A 366 -18.42 19.36 6.13
C THR A 366 -18.11 18.17 7.01
N VAL A 367 -18.75 18.11 8.17
CA VAL A 367 -18.70 16.96 9.06
C VAL A 367 -20.14 16.53 9.30
N SER A 368 -20.43 15.26 9.09
CA SER A 368 -21.67 14.64 9.51
C SER A 368 -21.39 13.59 10.57
N LYS A 369 -22.30 13.48 11.54
CA LYS A 369 -22.30 12.43 12.56
C LYS A 369 -23.58 11.62 12.42
N ASN A 370 -23.46 10.32 12.23
CA ASN A 370 -24.57 9.39 11.99
C ASN A 370 -25.52 9.90 10.88
N GLY A 371 -24.94 10.44 9.81
CA GLY A 371 -25.66 11.00 8.67
C GLY A 371 -26.33 12.36 8.89
N GLN A 372 -26.09 13.03 10.03
CA GLN A 372 -26.59 14.39 10.30
C GLN A 372 -25.43 15.38 10.34
N ALA A 373 -25.52 16.47 9.59
CA ALA A 373 -24.50 17.53 9.62
C ALA A 373 -24.34 18.10 11.04
N VAL A 374 -23.10 18.29 11.46
CA VAL A 374 -22.73 18.88 12.75
C VAL A 374 -21.81 20.08 12.55
N GLU A 375 -21.83 20.99 13.52
CA GLU A 375 -20.81 22.04 13.61
C GLU A 375 -19.45 21.39 13.85
N HIS A 376 -18.41 21.97 13.27
CA HIS A 376 -17.04 21.51 13.41
C HIS A 376 -16.09 22.70 13.52
N THR A 377 -14.92 22.46 14.10
CA THR A 377 -13.90 23.48 14.29
C THR A 377 -12.81 23.30 13.23
N VAL A 378 -12.52 24.37 12.49
CA VAL A 378 -11.35 24.47 11.62
C VAL A 378 -10.36 25.41 12.29
N LEU A 379 -9.20 24.88 12.66
CA LEU A 379 -8.11 25.65 13.26
C LEU A 379 -7.03 25.88 12.20
N GLN A 380 -6.53 27.11 12.15
CA GLN A 380 -5.39 27.47 11.31
C GLN A 380 -4.15 27.64 12.18
N SER A 381 -3.09 26.92 11.84
CA SER A 381 -1.76 27.08 12.42
C SER A 381 -0.79 27.33 11.27
N GLY A 382 -0.28 28.55 11.08
CA GLY A 382 0.64 28.84 9.97
C GLY A 382 0.09 28.44 8.59
N SER A 383 0.81 27.56 7.87
CA SER A 383 0.48 27.03 6.53
C SER A 383 -0.16 25.63 6.55
N GLU A 384 -0.71 25.20 7.68
CA GLU A 384 -1.40 23.92 7.86
C GLU A 384 -2.84 24.16 8.36
N THR A 385 -3.72 23.22 8.02
CA THR A 385 -5.13 23.22 8.44
C THR A 385 -5.39 22.04 9.36
N VAL A 386 -5.98 22.31 10.52
CA VAL A 386 -6.41 21.29 11.48
C VAL A 386 -7.93 21.24 11.49
N LEU A 387 -8.48 20.05 11.27
CA LEU A 387 -9.91 19.79 11.14
C LEU A 387 -10.36 18.90 12.31
N VAL A 388 -11.14 19.47 13.23
CA VAL A 388 -11.65 18.73 14.39
C VAL A 388 -12.87 17.91 13.97
N VAL A 389 -12.78 16.60 14.14
CA VAL A 389 -13.88 15.65 13.88
C VAL A 389 -14.79 15.54 15.10
N SER A 390 -14.19 15.47 16.29
CA SER A 390 -14.89 15.37 17.58
C SER A 390 -14.12 16.13 18.66
N GLU A 391 -14.84 16.91 19.46
CA GLU A 391 -14.25 17.73 20.54
C GLU A 391 -14.06 16.92 21.84
N ASP A 392 -14.96 15.97 22.13
CA ASP A 392 -14.92 15.12 23.33
C ASP A 392 -15.74 13.84 23.11
N LEU A 393 -15.06 12.78 22.68
CA LEU A 393 -15.66 11.47 22.41
C LEU A 393 -16.32 10.86 23.67
N ARG A 394 -15.74 11.10 24.85
CA ARG A 394 -16.27 10.53 26.10
C ARG A 394 -17.60 11.17 26.45
N ALA A 395 -17.69 12.49 26.34
CA ALA A 395 -18.95 13.21 26.55
C ALA A 395 -20.04 12.79 25.55
N GLU A 396 -19.67 12.49 24.31
CA GLU A 396 -20.61 11.96 23.32
C GLU A 396 -21.14 10.56 23.68
N LEU A 397 -20.26 9.65 24.09
CA LEU A 397 -20.65 8.30 24.54
C LEU A 397 -21.50 8.36 25.83
N ASP A 398 -21.15 9.23 26.77
CA ASP A 398 -21.95 9.49 27.98
C ASP A 398 -23.36 10.00 27.61
N ALA A 399 -23.47 10.91 26.65
CA ALA A 399 -24.76 11.45 26.19
C ALA A 399 -25.64 10.39 25.50
N LEU A 400 -25.02 9.39 24.86
CA LEU A 400 -25.70 8.22 24.31
C LEU A 400 -26.11 7.20 25.40
N GLY A 401 -25.61 7.33 26.63
CA GLY A 401 -25.92 6.45 27.75
C GLY A 401 -25.29 5.06 27.66
N VAL A 402 -24.26 4.89 26.82
CA VAL A 402 -23.57 3.61 26.65
C VAL A 402 -22.49 3.37 27.70
N LEU A 403 -22.07 4.44 28.39
CA LEU A 403 -21.18 4.38 29.53
C LEU A 403 -21.99 4.33 30.84
N THR A 404 -21.69 3.34 31.68
CA THR A 404 -22.39 3.11 32.95
C THR A 404 -21.38 2.72 34.04
N SER A 405 -21.81 2.64 35.31
CA SER A 405 -20.91 2.24 36.39
C SER A 405 -20.35 0.81 36.24
N GLY A 406 -20.98 -0.06 35.43
CA GLY A 406 -20.48 -1.41 35.13
C GLY A 406 -19.76 -1.54 33.79
N CYS A 407 -19.84 -0.49 32.95
CA CYS A 407 -19.25 -0.41 31.61
C CYS A 407 -18.73 1.01 31.42
N THR A 408 -17.57 1.27 32.02
CA THR A 408 -16.97 2.61 32.12
C THR A 408 -16.36 3.07 30.79
N TYR A 409 -16.07 2.09 29.94
CA TYR A 409 -15.43 2.23 28.63
C TYR A 409 -16.34 1.69 27.54
N TYR A 410 -16.10 2.11 26.31
CA TYR A 410 -16.87 1.68 25.15
C TYR A 410 -16.12 0.57 24.42
N ARG A 411 -16.74 -0.62 24.38
CA ARG A 411 -16.28 -1.81 23.65
C ARG A 411 -14.89 -2.35 23.99
N THR A 412 -14.24 -1.94 25.08
CA THR A 412 -12.98 -2.56 25.56
C THR A 412 -13.19 -3.63 26.65
N GLN A 413 -14.38 -3.68 27.25
CA GLN A 413 -14.72 -4.59 28.34
C GLN A 413 -15.63 -5.72 27.85
N SER A 414 -15.16 -6.97 27.85
CA SER A 414 -15.91 -8.10 27.26
C SER A 414 -17.30 -8.32 27.87
N ASN A 415 -17.50 -8.00 29.16
CA ASN A 415 -18.80 -8.11 29.82
C ASN A 415 -19.82 -7.04 29.39
N CYS A 416 -19.39 -6.05 28.60
CA CYS A 416 -20.20 -4.90 28.16
C CYS A 416 -20.66 -5.01 26.71
N LEU A 417 -20.11 -5.94 25.92
CA LEU A 417 -20.39 -6.05 24.48
C LEU A 417 -21.88 -6.24 24.16
N ASN A 418 -22.58 -7.07 24.94
CA ASN A 418 -24.02 -7.32 24.74
C ASN A 418 -24.91 -6.09 24.93
N GLN A 419 -24.41 -5.02 25.57
CA GLN A 419 -25.16 -3.79 25.83
C GLN A 419 -24.58 -2.57 25.09
N GLN A 420 -23.47 -2.73 24.37
CA GLN A 420 -22.80 -1.68 23.61
C GLN A 420 -22.77 -2.06 22.14
N ALA A 421 -23.72 -1.52 21.37
CA ALA A 421 -23.78 -1.70 19.92
C ALA A 421 -22.53 -1.13 19.23
N THR A 422 -22.19 -1.68 18.07
CA THR A 422 -21.18 -1.13 17.15
C THR A 422 -21.71 0.11 16.44
N ASP A 423 -20.81 0.86 15.80
CA ASP A 423 -21.14 1.91 14.82
C ASP A 423 -22.07 3.02 15.34
N ILE A 424 -22.09 3.25 16.66
CA ILE A 424 -22.96 4.27 17.29
C ILE A 424 -22.44 5.70 17.09
N LEU A 425 -21.17 5.84 16.74
CA LEU A 425 -20.49 7.09 16.45
C LEU A 425 -19.72 6.94 15.13
N SER A 426 -20.40 7.19 14.02
CA SER A 426 -19.81 7.29 12.69
C SER A 426 -19.78 8.73 12.23
N TYR A 427 -18.65 9.14 11.68
CA TYR A 427 -18.43 10.48 11.15
C TYR A 427 -18.06 10.39 9.67
N GLN A 428 -18.53 11.34 8.88
CA GLN A 428 -18.01 11.56 7.53
C GLN A 428 -17.53 13.00 7.44
N MET A 429 -16.25 13.17 7.15
CA MET A 429 -15.63 14.46 6.86
C MET A 429 -15.41 14.58 5.35
N VAL A 430 -15.84 15.68 4.75
CA VAL A 430 -15.58 16.00 3.34
C VAL A 430 -14.86 17.33 3.28
N VAL A 431 -13.69 17.36 2.65
CA VAL A 431 -12.84 18.53 2.45
C VAL A 431 -12.73 18.79 0.96
N GLU A 432 -13.12 19.98 0.51
CA GLU A 432 -12.95 20.43 -0.87
C GLU A 432 -11.88 21.53 -0.93
N LEU A 433 -10.93 21.41 -1.84
CA LEU A 433 -9.88 22.41 -2.06
C LEU A 433 -10.29 23.40 -3.16
N THR A 434 -9.98 24.67 -2.96
CA THR A 434 -10.21 25.75 -3.92
C THR A 434 -9.27 25.61 -5.12
N THR A 435 -8.00 25.35 -4.84
CA THR A 435 -6.97 25.00 -5.83
C THR A 435 -6.49 23.60 -5.51
N PRO A 436 -6.47 22.66 -6.48
CA PRO A 436 -5.90 21.35 -6.26
C PRO A 436 -4.45 21.44 -5.78
N VAL A 437 -4.04 20.50 -4.93
CA VAL A 437 -2.69 20.46 -4.35
C VAL A 437 -2.08 19.11 -4.64
N ALA A 438 -0.83 19.08 -5.09
CA ALA A 438 -0.12 17.84 -5.36
C ALA A 438 -0.18 16.90 -4.14
N ARG A 439 -0.57 15.64 -4.37
CA ARG A 439 -0.83 14.67 -3.29
C ARG A 439 0.38 14.47 -2.38
N ASP A 440 1.58 14.47 -2.94
CA ASP A 440 2.84 14.34 -2.21
C ASP A 440 3.18 15.55 -1.32
N GLN A 441 2.59 16.72 -1.56
CA GLN A 441 2.72 17.88 -0.67
C GLN A 441 1.84 17.77 0.58
N ILE A 442 0.68 17.14 0.48
CA ILE A 442 -0.22 16.94 1.63
C ILE A 442 0.21 15.69 2.41
N GLY A 443 0.58 14.62 1.71
CA GLY A 443 0.85 13.29 2.26
C GLY A 443 -0.21 12.27 1.85
N TYR A 444 -0.14 11.08 2.45
CA TYR A 444 -1.02 9.95 2.16
C TYR A 444 -1.82 9.57 3.42
N PRO A 445 -2.98 8.90 3.28
CA PRO A 445 -3.70 8.30 4.41
C PRO A 445 -2.78 7.47 5.32
N PRO A 446 -2.92 7.54 6.66
CA PRO A 446 -3.98 8.18 7.46
C PRO A 446 -3.94 9.72 7.54
N TYR A 447 -3.05 10.38 6.79
CA TYR A 447 -2.63 11.76 7.03
C TYR A 447 -2.16 11.96 8.49
N ASP A 448 -1.99 13.20 8.90
CA ASP A 448 -1.64 13.53 10.28
C ASP A 448 -2.91 13.52 11.16
N SER A 449 -3.49 12.33 11.35
CA SER A 449 -4.62 12.08 12.26
C SER A 449 -4.12 11.89 13.70
N PHE A 450 -4.79 12.52 14.67
CA PHE A 450 -4.32 12.56 16.05
C PHE A 450 -5.46 12.72 17.07
N ILE A 451 -5.19 12.27 18.30
CA ILE A 451 -6.03 12.57 19.46
C ILE A 451 -5.48 13.76 20.24
N PHE A 452 -6.37 14.49 20.91
CA PHE A 452 -6.02 15.61 21.78
C PHE A 452 -6.88 15.63 23.04
N ALA A 453 -6.47 16.37 24.07
CA ALA A 453 -7.21 16.41 25.33
C ALA A 453 -8.43 17.32 25.19
N ALA A 454 -9.61 16.86 25.60
CA ALA A 454 -10.82 17.68 25.53
C ALA A 454 -10.70 18.95 26.41
N GLU A 455 -11.24 20.06 25.91
CA GLU A 455 -11.13 21.37 26.56
C GLU A 455 -11.68 21.36 28.00
N GLY A 456 -10.90 21.89 28.95
CA GLY A 456 -11.31 22.00 30.34
C GLY A 456 -11.38 20.68 31.12
N THR A 457 -10.81 19.60 30.60
CA THR A 457 -10.80 18.27 31.25
C THR A 457 -9.43 17.92 31.84
N TYR A 458 -9.43 17.10 32.89
CA TYR A 458 -8.20 16.57 33.47
C TYR A 458 -7.57 15.54 32.53
N HIS A 459 -6.26 15.66 32.31
CA HIS A 459 -5.52 14.83 31.36
C HIS A 459 -4.16 14.41 31.93
N GLY A 460 -4.17 13.92 33.17
CA GLY A 460 -2.97 13.45 33.87
C GLY A 460 -2.20 14.53 34.64
N ASP A 461 -1.34 14.08 35.55
CA ASP A 461 -0.52 14.96 36.42
C ASP A 461 0.78 15.44 35.75
N PHE A 462 1.09 14.93 34.55
CA PHE A 462 2.24 15.37 33.75
C PHE A 462 2.01 16.75 33.10
N VAL A 463 0.76 17.22 33.08
CA VAL A 463 0.38 18.59 32.71
C VAL A 463 -0.11 19.36 33.95
N ALA A 464 0.32 20.62 34.10
CA ALA A 464 -0.01 21.42 35.29
C ALA A 464 -1.45 21.96 35.29
N THR A 465 -2.07 22.07 34.11
CA THR A 465 -3.43 22.56 33.89
C THR A 465 -4.12 21.68 32.86
N PHE A 466 -5.43 21.80 32.74
CA PHE A 466 -6.21 21.14 31.68
C PHE A 466 -5.71 21.65 30.31
N PRO A 467 -5.05 20.80 29.51
CA PRO A 467 -4.22 21.29 28.41
C PRO A 467 -5.03 21.59 27.14
N GLY A 468 -6.24 21.05 27.01
CA GLY A 468 -7.01 21.15 25.77
C GLY A 468 -6.18 20.62 24.59
N ILE A 469 -6.36 21.25 23.43
CA ILE A 469 -5.60 20.90 22.22
C ILE A 469 -4.08 21.08 22.35
N THR A 470 -3.55 21.75 23.37
CA THR A 470 -2.07 21.85 23.52
C THR A 470 -1.42 20.52 23.92
N TRP A 471 -2.21 19.53 24.35
CA TRP A 471 -1.79 18.13 24.42
C TRP A 471 -2.32 17.38 23.20
N GLN A 472 -1.45 16.67 22.50
CA GLN A 472 -1.76 15.95 21.26
C GLN A 472 -0.89 14.70 21.18
N THR A 473 -1.39 13.63 20.56
CA THR A 473 -0.63 12.40 20.28
C THR A 473 -0.80 12.01 18.83
N HIS A 474 0.31 11.95 18.09
CA HIS A 474 0.34 11.71 16.65
C HIS A 474 1.12 10.43 16.28
N PHE A 475 1.05 10.02 15.02
CA PHE A 475 1.95 9.00 14.47
C PHE A 475 3.40 9.50 14.42
N LYS A 476 4.35 8.57 14.47
CA LYS A 476 5.79 8.90 14.61
C LYS A 476 6.37 9.77 13.51
N THR A 477 5.77 9.75 12.33
CA THR A 477 6.19 10.54 11.18
C THR A 477 5.82 12.02 11.30
N PHE A 478 5.00 12.39 12.27
CA PHE A 478 4.48 13.75 12.44
C PHE A 478 4.96 14.38 13.74
N SER A 479 5.30 15.67 13.68
CA SER A 479 5.86 16.42 14.81
C SER A 479 4.81 17.08 15.73
N GLY A 480 3.53 16.82 15.49
CA GLY A 480 2.42 17.58 16.08
C GLY A 480 2.04 18.83 15.28
N THR A 481 0.99 19.51 15.72
CA THR A 481 0.56 20.81 15.16
C THR A 481 1.32 21.99 15.78
N GLY A 482 1.22 23.19 15.20
CA GLY A 482 1.79 24.39 15.80
C GLY A 482 1.19 24.83 17.15
N ASP A 483 0.02 24.30 17.55
CA ASP A 483 -0.59 24.56 18.86
C ASP A 483 -0.09 23.60 19.96
N MET A 484 0.67 22.57 19.58
CA MET A 484 1.14 21.55 20.52
C MET A 484 2.18 22.12 21.49
N ASN A 485 2.09 21.69 22.75
CA ASN A 485 3.11 21.99 23.75
C ASN A 485 4.33 21.08 23.59
N ASN A 486 5.29 21.53 22.78
CA ASN A 486 6.55 20.82 22.54
C ASN A 486 7.42 20.62 23.79
N ALA A 487 7.11 21.24 24.93
CA ALA A 487 7.82 20.98 26.19
C ALA A 487 7.54 19.59 26.77
N LEU A 488 6.56 18.86 26.22
CA LEU A 488 6.24 17.49 26.60
C LEU A 488 7.15 16.44 25.94
N PHE A 489 7.82 16.78 24.83
CA PHE A 489 8.81 15.90 24.22
C PHE A 489 9.98 15.62 25.16
N ASN A 490 10.51 14.40 25.08
CA ASN A 490 11.63 13.92 25.89
C ASN A 490 11.38 13.99 27.41
N LEU A 491 10.10 13.97 27.83
CA LEU A 491 9.71 13.79 29.22
C LEU A 491 9.22 12.37 29.45
N HIS A 492 9.32 11.90 30.69
CA HIS A 492 8.80 10.60 31.11
C HIS A 492 9.34 9.44 30.26
N ASP A 493 8.49 8.80 29.44
CA ASP A 493 8.84 7.66 28.61
C ASP A 493 9.06 8.05 27.13
N ASP A 494 8.72 9.28 26.74
CA ASP A 494 8.97 9.79 25.39
C ASP A 494 10.48 10.00 25.15
N ASP A 495 10.95 9.52 24.00
CA ASP A 495 12.32 9.64 23.51
C ASP A 495 12.30 10.17 22.07
N THR A 496 11.43 11.17 21.81
CA THR A 496 11.34 11.85 20.51
C THR A 496 12.71 12.37 20.07
N GLY A 497 13.17 11.94 18.89
CA GLY A 497 14.51 12.26 18.41
C GLY A 497 14.75 11.86 16.95
N GLY A 498 15.74 12.51 16.32
CA GLY A 498 16.05 12.29 14.91
C GLY A 498 14.91 12.79 14.00
N SER A 499 14.34 11.89 13.21
CA SER A 499 13.21 12.15 12.30
C SER A 499 11.89 11.52 12.79
N GLU A 500 11.86 10.95 14.00
CA GLU A 500 10.70 10.29 14.57
C GLU A 500 10.25 10.96 15.87
N TYR A 501 8.94 10.96 16.10
CA TYR A 501 8.25 11.58 17.24
C TYR A 501 7.37 10.56 17.95
N PHE A 502 6.87 10.87 19.15
CA PHE A 502 5.90 10.05 19.89
C PHE A 502 6.31 8.57 19.94
N LEU A 503 7.55 8.33 20.36
CA LEU A 503 8.12 7.01 20.54
C LEU A 503 8.93 6.92 21.82
N THR A 504 8.99 5.73 22.41
CA THR A 504 9.87 5.44 23.54
C THR A 504 11.30 5.11 23.06
N SER A 505 12.23 5.01 24.01
CA SER A 505 13.63 4.60 23.74
C SER A 505 13.81 3.20 23.13
N ASN A 506 12.77 2.36 23.14
CA ASN A 506 12.74 1.06 22.46
C ASN A 506 11.79 1.06 21.25
N ASN A 507 11.56 2.24 20.67
CA ASN A 507 10.78 2.45 19.45
C ASN A 507 9.27 2.18 19.59
N MET A 508 8.71 2.12 20.81
CA MET A 508 7.29 1.86 20.99
C MET A 508 6.47 3.14 20.67
N PRO A 509 5.51 3.11 19.71
CA PRO A 509 4.67 4.28 19.38
C PRO A 509 3.60 4.57 20.43
N TRP A 510 2.95 5.74 20.37
CA TRP A 510 1.63 5.95 20.99
C TRP A 510 0.46 5.92 19.99
N ALA A 511 0.74 5.80 18.68
CA ALA A 511 -0.28 5.65 17.64
C ALA A 511 0.16 4.61 16.60
N ILE A 512 -0.74 3.73 16.20
CA ILE A 512 -0.53 2.70 15.17
C ILE A 512 -1.63 2.75 14.11
N ASN A 513 -1.24 2.50 12.86
CA ASN A 513 -2.14 2.39 11.73
C ASN A 513 -1.98 1.00 11.12
N ILE A 514 -3.09 0.28 10.99
CA ILE A 514 -3.18 -1.05 10.42
C ILE A 514 -4.07 -0.93 9.18
N ARG A 515 -3.59 -1.38 8.04
CA ARG A 515 -4.31 -1.24 6.76
C ARG A 515 -5.56 -2.14 6.66
N ASP A 516 -5.72 -3.05 7.61
CA ASP A 516 -6.81 -4.01 7.67
C ASP A 516 -7.75 -3.70 8.83
N GLU A 517 -8.92 -4.35 8.82
CA GLU A 517 -9.75 -4.44 10.01
C GLU A 517 -8.98 -5.18 11.11
N TRP A 518 -9.01 -4.64 12.32
CA TRP A 518 -8.21 -5.14 13.42
C TRP A 518 -9.00 -5.32 14.71
N ASP A 519 -8.83 -6.47 15.35
CA ASP A 519 -9.39 -6.76 16.65
C ASP A 519 -8.56 -6.09 17.76
N HIS A 520 -9.09 -5.05 18.39
CA HIS A 520 -8.34 -4.34 19.42
C HIS A 520 -8.25 -5.17 20.72
N PRO A 521 -7.15 -5.05 21.49
CA PRO A 521 -7.02 -5.70 22.78
C PRO A 521 -8.12 -5.31 23.77
N THR A 522 -8.49 -6.26 24.65
CA THR A 522 -9.36 -5.97 25.79
C THR A 522 -8.68 -5.01 26.77
N GLU A 523 -9.48 -4.22 27.48
CA GLU A 523 -9.03 -3.27 28.51
C GLU A 523 -7.90 -3.83 29.39
N LYS A 524 -6.80 -3.09 29.53
CA LYS A 524 -5.56 -3.40 30.28
C LYS A 524 -4.75 -4.57 29.77
N THR A 525 -5.08 -5.09 28.59
CA THR A 525 -4.32 -6.18 27.98
C THR A 525 -3.29 -5.60 27.04
N ASP A 526 -2.10 -5.38 27.58
CA ASP A 526 -0.92 -4.95 26.83
C ASP A 526 -0.85 -5.63 25.45
N ILE A 527 -0.65 -4.84 24.40
CA ILE A 527 -0.69 -5.30 23.01
C ILE A 527 0.28 -6.45 22.75
N SER A 528 1.42 -6.53 23.45
CA SER A 528 2.39 -7.64 23.33
C SER A 528 1.83 -8.98 23.83
N HIS A 529 0.82 -8.93 24.70
CA HIS A 529 0.12 -10.12 25.17
C HIS A 529 -1.01 -10.51 24.24
N ALA A 530 -1.71 -9.56 23.63
CA ALA A 530 -2.73 -9.79 22.63
C ALA A 530 -2.13 -10.25 21.30
N TYR A 531 -0.99 -9.67 20.91
CA TYR A 531 -0.29 -9.89 19.65
C TYR A 531 1.20 -10.09 19.90
N THR A 532 1.63 -11.35 19.97
CA THR A 532 3.01 -11.68 20.38
C THR A 532 4.08 -11.31 19.36
N GLY A 533 3.71 -11.03 18.11
CA GLY A 533 4.63 -10.54 17.06
C GLY A 533 4.89 -9.02 17.14
N PHE A 534 4.03 -8.26 17.82
CA PHE A 534 4.14 -6.80 17.89
C PHE A 534 5.50 -6.30 18.41
N PRO A 535 6.11 -6.87 19.48
CA PRO A 535 7.41 -6.40 19.97
C PRO A 535 8.54 -6.56 18.95
N ALA A 536 8.55 -7.65 18.19
CA ALA A 536 9.56 -7.89 17.16
C ALA A 536 9.37 -6.93 15.99
N TRP A 537 8.14 -6.70 15.56
CA TRP A 537 7.81 -5.66 14.58
C TRP A 537 8.30 -4.28 15.02
N VAL A 538 7.96 -3.84 16.24
CA VAL A 538 8.40 -2.54 16.79
C VAL A 538 9.92 -2.41 16.85
N THR A 539 10.60 -3.38 17.45
CA THR A 539 12.06 -3.31 17.69
C THR A 539 12.87 -3.48 16.41
N SER A 540 12.26 -4.03 15.36
CA SER A 540 12.83 -4.08 14.02
C SER A 540 12.49 -2.86 13.15
N SER A 541 11.79 -1.85 13.69
CA SER A 541 11.29 -0.70 12.93
C SER A 541 10.40 -1.11 11.75
N GLY A 542 9.59 -2.14 11.94
CA GLY A 542 8.63 -2.64 10.94
C GLY A 542 9.21 -3.63 9.94
N GLU A 543 10.48 -4.04 10.09
CA GLU A 543 11.19 -4.89 9.14
C GLU A 543 10.82 -6.38 9.23
N THR A 544 10.36 -6.84 10.40
CA THR A 544 9.99 -8.23 10.67
C THR A 544 8.59 -8.33 11.28
N ASP A 545 7.98 -9.51 11.22
CA ASP A 545 6.63 -9.77 11.73
C ASP A 545 5.58 -8.79 11.19
N THR A 546 5.66 -8.41 9.92
CA THR A 546 4.81 -7.39 9.26
C THR A 546 3.31 -7.73 9.23
N SER A 547 2.94 -8.97 9.53
CA SER A 547 1.55 -9.46 9.63
C SER A 547 1.17 -9.83 11.07
N TRP A 548 1.83 -9.25 12.08
CA TRP A 548 1.64 -9.57 13.50
C TRP A 548 0.18 -9.47 13.96
N TYR A 549 -0.60 -8.58 13.34
CA TYR A 549 -2.00 -8.28 13.67
C TYR A 549 -3.00 -9.36 13.23
N ASN A 550 -2.59 -10.31 12.38
CA ASN A 550 -3.47 -11.40 11.90
C ASN A 550 -3.60 -12.57 12.88
N ALA A 551 -2.81 -12.60 13.96
CA ALA A 551 -2.76 -13.72 14.89
C ALA A 551 -2.99 -13.29 16.35
N PRO A 552 -4.22 -12.89 16.71
CA PRO A 552 -4.54 -12.53 18.08
C PRO A 552 -4.51 -13.73 19.03
N ALA A 553 -4.06 -13.51 20.26
CA ALA A 553 -4.16 -14.46 21.34
C ALA A 553 -5.63 -14.61 21.79
N SER A 554 -6.09 -15.86 21.93
CA SER A 554 -7.48 -16.15 22.30
C SER A 554 -7.91 -15.48 23.61
N GLY A 555 -9.06 -14.81 23.57
CA GLY A 555 -9.69 -14.18 24.74
C GLY A 555 -9.02 -12.89 25.21
N LYS A 556 -8.16 -12.29 24.38
CA LYS A 556 -7.45 -11.04 24.69
C LYS A 556 -7.80 -9.87 23.78
N VAL A 557 -8.65 -10.10 22.79
CA VAL A 557 -9.09 -9.10 21.81
C VAL A 557 -10.60 -9.07 21.73
N ILE A 558 -11.13 -7.96 21.24
CA ILE A 558 -12.54 -7.75 20.94
C ILE A 558 -12.65 -7.49 19.44
N SER A 559 -13.58 -8.20 18.81
CA SER A 559 -13.74 -8.12 17.37
C SER A 559 -14.20 -6.73 16.92
N ALA A 560 -13.63 -6.28 15.81
CA ALA A 560 -14.10 -5.10 15.10
C ALA A 560 -15.53 -5.26 14.52
N THR A 561 -15.88 -6.50 14.14
CA THR A 561 -17.06 -6.80 13.30
C THR A 561 -18.14 -7.63 13.99
N GLU A 562 -17.89 -8.15 15.20
CA GLU A 562 -18.85 -8.94 16.01
C GLU A 562 -19.53 -8.20 17.18
#